data_AF-Q6LKI4-F1
#
_entry.id   AF-Q6LKI4-F1
#
_cell.length_a   1.000
_cell.length_b   1.000
_cell.length_c   1.000
_cell.angle_alpha   90.00
_cell.angle_beta   90.00
_cell.angle_gamma   90.00
#
_symmetry.space_group_name_H-M   'P 1'
#
loop_
_entity.id
_entity.type
_entity.pdbx_description
1 polymer ?
#
loop_
_entity_poly.entity_id
_entity_poly.type
_entity_poly.pdbx_seq_one_letter_code
_entity_poly.pdbx_strand_id
1 'polypeptide(L)'
;MYHHFESLDDVRLAALQSLIDDFLFLGDNENQFSTLEAYLVHVGDQTFNAMGSKPVEMKALMAFVQLAMFEPAFGESMKTLTQSSLQRYADAIRYLFPSLSDGNVSVIVQIIDAHFGGSMIHWYLLDDPEQCRKNWRFLCRMICNSLKQGVL
;
A
#
# COMPACT_ATOMS: atom_id res chain seq x y z
N MET A 1 -23.21 -2.61 21.64
CA MET A 1 -23.11 -2.32 20.19
C MET A 1 -24.18 -1.34 19.74
N TYR A 2 -25.48 -1.60 19.90
CA TYR A 2 -26.57 -0.67 19.51
C TYR A 2 -26.66 0.66 20.28
N HIS A 3 -25.84 0.89 21.31
CA HIS A 3 -25.75 2.18 22.01
C HIS A 3 -24.63 3.10 21.44
N HIS A 4 -23.76 2.60 20.56
CA HIS A 4 -22.62 3.34 20.00
C HIS A 4 -22.70 3.58 18.49
N PHE A 5 -23.63 2.93 17.80
CA PHE A 5 -23.77 2.97 16.34
C PHE A 5 -25.25 3.06 15.97
N GLU A 6 -25.60 3.98 15.09
CA GLU A 6 -26.99 4.22 14.66
C GLU A 6 -27.42 3.22 13.57
N SER A 7 -26.44 2.61 12.88
CA SER A 7 -26.66 1.63 11.82
C SER A 7 -25.55 0.56 11.76
N LEU A 8 -25.82 -0.53 11.01
CA LEU A 8 -24.80 -1.52 10.67
C LEU A 8 -23.67 -0.95 9.81
N ASP A 9 -23.95 0.09 9.03
CA ASP A 9 -22.93 0.76 8.21
C ASP A 9 -21.96 1.55 9.08
N ASP A 10 -22.42 2.16 10.18
CA ASP A 10 -21.51 2.83 11.12
C ASP A 10 -20.56 1.84 11.80
N VAL A 11 -21.04 0.63 12.11
CA VAL A 11 -20.19 -0.46 12.63
C VAL A 11 -19.13 -0.85 11.59
N ARG A 12 -19.52 -0.96 10.32
CA ARG A 12 -18.60 -1.32 9.22
C ARG A 12 -17.58 -0.22 8.94
N LEU A 13 -17.98 1.04 8.99
CA LEU A 13 -17.09 2.19 8.82
C LEU A 13 -16.10 2.29 9.98
N ALA A 14 -16.53 2.08 11.22
CA ALA A 14 -15.63 2.03 12.36
C ALA A 14 -14.64 0.87 12.28
N ALA A 15 -15.10 -0.31 11.83
CA ALA A 15 -14.23 -1.46 11.58
C ALA A 15 -13.21 -1.16 10.47
N LEU A 16 -13.64 -0.54 9.36
CA LEU A 16 -12.75 -0.11 8.29
C LEU A 16 -11.70 0.88 8.81
N GLN A 17 -12.10 1.89 9.58
CA GLN A 17 -11.16 2.86 10.13
C GLN A 17 -10.10 2.19 11.02
N SER A 18 -10.52 1.25 11.88
CA SER A 18 -9.57 0.48 12.70
C SER A 18 -8.58 -0.34 11.86
N LEU A 19 -9.05 -0.97 10.78
CA LEU A 19 -8.19 -1.71 9.86
C LEU A 19 -7.21 -0.79 9.12
N ILE A 20 -7.67 0.40 8.72
CA ILE A 20 -6.84 1.44 8.10
C ILE A 20 -5.74 1.88 9.07
N ASP A 21 -6.09 2.19 10.31
CA ASP A 21 -5.14 2.66 11.32
C ASP A 21 -4.06 1.59 11.60
N ASP A 22 -4.46 0.33 11.76
CA ASP A 22 -3.56 -0.80 11.94
C ASP A 22 -2.63 -1.00 10.73
N PHE A 23 -3.15 -0.82 9.51
CA PHE A 23 -2.36 -0.92 8.28
C PHE A 23 -1.39 0.25 8.13
N LEU A 24 -1.83 1.49 8.42
CA LEU A 24 -0.99 2.67 8.38
C LEU A 24 0.15 2.58 9.41
N PHE A 25 -0.11 1.99 10.58
CA PHE A 25 0.88 1.75 11.64
C PHE A 25 2.02 0.81 11.21
N LEU A 26 1.83 0.00 10.16
CA LEU A 26 2.92 -0.78 9.58
C LEU A 26 3.97 0.10 8.90
N GLY A 27 3.63 1.32 8.48
CA GLY A 27 4.55 2.17 7.74
C GLY A 27 5.58 2.86 8.64
N ASP A 28 6.85 2.59 8.40
CA ASP A 28 7.97 3.29 9.04
C ASP A 28 8.29 4.65 8.38
N ASN A 29 9.06 5.47 9.08
CA ASN A 29 9.53 6.78 8.59
C ASN A 29 10.50 6.61 7.40
N GLU A 30 10.15 7.19 6.27
CA GLU A 30 10.89 7.09 5.00
C GLU A 30 12.34 7.58 5.07
N ASN A 31 12.65 8.49 5.99
CA ASN A 31 13.98 9.11 6.12
C ASN A 31 15.02 8.20 6.81
N GLN A 32 14.65 6.98 7.18
CA GLN A 32 15.55 6.01 7.81
C GLN A 32 16.36 5.18 6.80
N PHE A 33 16.00 5.23 5.50
CA PHE A 33 16.59 4.38 4.47
C PHE A 33 17.57 5.15 3.59
N SER A 34 18.73 4.53 3.31
CA SER A 34 19.76 5.12 2.44
C SER A 34 19.54 4.86 0.95
N THR A 35 18.59 3.98 0.59
CA THR A 35 18.27 3.65 -0.80
C THR A 35 16.77 3.36 -0.97
N LEU A 36 16.25 3.63 -2.17
CA LEU A 36 14.84 3.39 -2.48
C LEU A 36 14.53 1.89 -2.51
N GLU A 37 15.49 1.07 -2.96
CA GLU A 37 15.35 -0.38 -2.95
C GLU A 37 15.15 -0.90 -1.52
N ALA A 38 15.96 -0.44 -0.57
CA ALA A 38 15.82 -0.85 0.83
C ALA A 38 14.45 -0.44 1.40
N TYR A 39 14.01 0.78 1.13
CA TYR A 39 12.69 1.26 1.55
C TYR A 39 11.54 0.43 0.96
N LEU A 40 11.52 0.22 -0.36
CA LEU A 40 10.44 -0.52 -1.02
C LEU A 40 10.43 -2.00 -0.61
N VAL A 41 11.60 -2.64 -0.49
CA VAL A 41 11.71 -4.02 0.00
C VAL A 41 11.15 -4.12 1.42
N HIS A 42 11.48 -3.17 2.30
CA HIS A 42 10.98 -3.12 3.67
C HIS A 42 9.46 -2.99 3.74
N VAL A 43 8.88 -2.01 3.03
CA VAL A 43 7.42 -1.80 2.98
C VAL A 43 6.68 -3.04 2.48
N GLY A 44 7.21 -3.67 1.43
CA GLY A 44 6.62 -4.90 0.90
C GLY A 44 6.75 -6.07 1.88
N ASP A 45 7.91 -6.28 2.48
CA ASP A 45 8.11 -7.37 3.44
C ASP A 45 7.21 -7.21 4.66
N GLN A 46 7.04 -5.99 5.20
CA GLN A 46 6.09 -5.72 6.29
C GLN A 46 4.65 -6.08 5.90
N THR A 47 4.22 -5.68 4.71
CA THR A 47 2.85 -5.95 4.26
C THR A 47 2.63 -7.43 3.97
N PHE A 48 3.52 -8.10 3.24
CA PHE A 48 3.40 -9.54 2.98
C PHE A 48 3.49 -10.36 4.28
N ASN A 49 4.26 -9.89 5.28
CA ASN A 49 4.27 -10.50 6.60
C ASN A 49 2.92 -10.32 7.31
N ALA A 50 2.30 -9.15 7.21
CA ALA A 50 0.95 -8.92 7.72
C ALA A 50 -0.07 -9.81 7.00
N MET A 51 0.04 -10.01 5.69
CA MET A 51 -0.85 -10.91 4.93
C MET A 51 -0.80 -12.36 5.41
N GLY A 52 0.37 -12.83 5.84
CA GLY A 52 0.54 -14.16 6.42
C GLY A 52 0.17 -14.27 7.90
N SER A 53 0.50 -13.24 8.70
CA SER A 53 0.33 -13.27 10.17
C SER A 53 -1.01 -12.73 10.67
N LYS A 54 -1.67 -11.87 9.90
CA LYS A 54 -2.98 -11.26 10.16
C LYS A 54 -3.94 -11.46 8.97
N PRO A 55 -4.19 -12.72 8.56
CA PRO A 55 -4.89 -12.99 7.30
C PRO A 55 -6.37 -12.59 7.33
N VAL A 56 -7.02 -12.51 8.50
CA VAL A 56 -8.44 -12.13 8.61
C VAL A 56 -8.59 -10.63 8.37
N GLU A 57 -7.74 -9.83 9.03
CA GLU A 57 -7.70 -8.38 8.95
C GLU A 57 -7.36 -7.93 7.52
N MET A 58 -6.34 -8.55 6.92
CA MET A 58 -5.94 -8.22 5.56
C MET A 58 -6.99 -8.61 4.51
N LYS A 59 -7.70 -9.74 4.69
CA LYS A 59 -8.84 -10.10 3.84
C LYS A 59 -10.01 -9.14 4.01
N ALA A 60 -10.29 -8.71 5.24
CA ALA A 60 -11.34 -7.73 5.51
C ALA A 60 -11.04 -6.39 4.83
N LEU A 61 -9.80 -5.90 4.93
CA LEU A 61 -9.36 -4.69 4.24
C LEU A 61 -9.53 -4.81 2.72
N MET A 62 -9.15 -5.95 2.13
CA MET A 62 -9.35 -6.23 0.70
C MET A 62 -10.84 -6.27 0.29
N ALA A 63 -11.72 -6.76 1.16
CA ALA A 63 -13.17 -6.72 0.90
C ALA A 63 -13.70 -5.28 0.91
N PHE A 64 -13.19 -4.43 1.81
CA PHE A 64 -13.55 -3.00 1.81
C PHE A 64 -13.04 -2.24 0.59
N VAL A 65 -11.92 -2.64 -0.03
CA VAL A 65 -11.51 -2.08 -1.33
C VAL A 65 -12.61 -2.24 -2.37
N GLN A 66 -13.23 -3.43 -2.45
CA GLN A 66 -14.32 -3.68 -3.41
C GLN A 66 -15.57 -2.85 -3.08
N LEU A 67 -15.95 -2.77 -1.81
CA LEU A 67 -17.10 -1.97 -1.37
C LEU A 67 -16.90 -0.47 -1.66
N ALA A 68 -15.70 0.05 -1.41
CA ALA A 68 -15.34 1.44 -1.64
C ALA A 68 -15.44 1.88 -3.11
N MET A 69 -15.41 0.94 -4.07
CA MET A 69 -15.61 1.25 -5.49
C MET A 69 -17.06 1.61 -5.84
N PHE A 70 -18.03 1.17 -5.03
CA PHE A 70 -19.46 1.29 -5.32
C PHE A 70 -20.24 2.04 -4.23
N GLU A 71 -19.70 2.11 -3.01
CA GLU A 71 -20.34 2.73 -1.85
C GLU A 71 -19.55 3.99 -1.40
N PRO A 72 -20.08 5.21 -1.62
CA PRO A 72 -19.33 6.45 -1.42
C PRO A 72 -18.76 6.65 -0.02
N ALA A 73 -19.46 6.20 1.03
CA ALA A 73 -19.02 6.35 2.41
C ALA A 73 -17.72 5.58 2.69
N PHE A 74 -17.58 4.36 2.15
CA PHE A 74 -16.34 3.58 2.23
C PHE A 74 -15.26 4.11 1.27
N GLY A 75 -15.70 4.71 0.15
CA GLY A 75 -14.86 5.37 -0.85
C GLY A 75 -13.95 6.44 -0.26
N GLU A 76 -14.48 7.37 0.55
CA GLU A 76 -13.68 8.46 1.13
C GLU A 76 -12.60 7.96 2.12
N SER A 77 -12.93 6.96 2.96
CA SER A 77 -11.96 6.35 3.87
C SER A 77 -10.82 5.66 3.10
N MET A 78 -11.16 4.84 2.10
CA MET A 78 -10.16 4.14 1.29
C MET A 78 -9.33 5.08 0.41
N LYS A 79 -9.93 6.16 -0.08
CA LYS A 79 -9.22 7.22 -0.80
C LYS A 79 -8.19 7.89 0.09
N THR A 80 -8.54 8.19 1.35
CA THR A 80 -7.61 8.77 2.32
C THR A 80 -6.44 7.82 2.58
N LEU A 81 -6.70 6.54 2.85
CA LEU A 81 -5.67 5.51 2.99
C LEU A 81 -4.73 5.46 1.77
N THR A 82 -5.31 5.44 0.58
CA THR A 82 -4.55 5.33 -0.67
C THR A 82 -3.68 6.57 -0.85
N GLN A 83 -4.24 7.77 -0.68
CA GLN A 83 -3.50 9.03 -0.79
C GLN A 83 -2.37 9.11 0.22
N SER A 84 -2.58 8.71 1.48
CA SER A 84 -1.53 8.65 2.50
C SER A 84 -0.41 7.67 2.13
N SER A 85 -0.74 6.52 1.53
CA SER A 85 0.25 5.55 1.08
C SER A 85 1.04 6.05 -0.14
N LEU A 86 0.37 6.63 -1.13
CA LEU A 86 1.01 7.26 -2.28
C LEU A 86 1.94 8.41 -1.86
N GLN A 87 1.51 9.23 -0.91
CA GLN A 87 2.32 10.34 -0.39
C GLN A 87 3.61 9.84 0.26
N ARG A 88 3.56 8.76 1.06
CA ARG A 88 4.76 8.15 1.67
C ARG A 88 5.77 7.67 0.61
N TYR A 89 5.30 7.02 -0.46
CA TYR A 89 6.18 6.66 -1.58
C TYR A 89 6.77 7.90 -2.25
N ALA A 90 5.96 8.95 -2.47
CA ALA A 90 6.42 10.18 -3.10
C ALA A 90 7.52 10.87 -2.27
N ASP A 91 7.35 10.93 -0.94
CA ASP A 91 8.30 11.57 -0.04
C ASP A 91 9.62 10.80 0.02
N ALA A 92 9.58 9.46 0.07
CA ALA A 92 10.77 8.62 -0.02
C ALA A 92 11.53 8.85 -1.35
N ILE A 93 10.82 8.92 -2.47
CA ILE A 93 11.42 9.14 -3.79
C ILE A 93 12.02 10.55 -3.88
N ARG A 94 11.33 11.59 -3.42
CA ARG A 94 11.84 12.97 -3.40
C ARG A 94 13.09 13.10 -2.54
N TYR A 95 13.11 12.46 -1.38
CA TYR A 95 14.26 12.46 -0.48
C TYR A 95 15.49 11.84 -1.14
N LEU A 96 15.32 10.71 -1.82
CA LEU A 96 16.43 9.94 -2.41
C LEU A 96 16.83 10.40 -3.81
N PHE A 97 15.91 11.04 -4.54
CA PHE A 97 16.08 11.51 -5.92
C PHE A 97 15.54 12.94 -6.08
N PRO A 98 16.15 13.96 -5.44
CA PRO A 98 15.63 15.32 -5.38
C PRO A 98 15.59 16.04 -6.74
N SER A 99 16.29 15.52 -7.75
CA SER A 99 16.29 16.07 -9.11
C SER A 99 15.13 15.59 -9.98
N LEU A 100 14.31 14.63 -9.52
CA LEU A 100 13.15 14.17 -10.27
C LEU A 100 12.06 15.23 -10.29
N SER A 101 11.38 15.36 -11.43
CA SER A 101 10.19 16.21 -11.53
C SER A 101 9.02 15.60 -10.77
N ASP A 102 8.09 16.43 -10.29
CA ASP A 102 6.86 15.94 -9.63
C ASP A 102 6.04 15.03 -10.55
N GLY A 103 6.07 15.27 -11.87
CA GLY A 103 5.42 14.41 -12.85
C GLY A 103 5.99 12.99 -12.85
N ASN A 104 7.32 12.86 -12.83
CA ASN A 104 7.97 11.54 -12.80
C ASN A 104 7.74 10.85 -11.46
N VAL A 105 7.83 11.59 -10.33
CA VAL A 105 7.51 11.05 -9.01
C VAL A 105 6.09 10.49 -8.99
N SER A 106 5.10 11.24 -9.49
CA SER A 106 3.71 10.80 -9.56
C SER A 106 3.54 9.51 -10.36
N VAL A 107 4.18 9.40 -11.53
CA VAL A 107 4.14 8.20 -12.37
C VAL A 107 4.76 7.00 -11.65
N ILE A 108 5.93 7.15 -11.04
CA ILE A 108 6.62 6.07 -10.34
C ILE A 108 5.77 5.56 -9.17
N VAL A 109 5.21 6.48 -8.38
CA VAL A 109 4.34 6.16 -7.25
C VAL A 109 3.10 5.36 -7.70
N GLN A 110 2.48 5.73 -8.82
CA GLN A 110 1.34 4.99 -9.38
C GLN A 110 1.74 3.59 -9.87
N ILE A 111 2.93 3.43 -10.47
CA ILE A 111 3.44 2.11 -10.89
C ILE A 111 3.65 1.21 -9.67
N ILE A 112 4.24 1.75 -8.60
CA ILE A 112 4.47 1.04 -7.34
C ILE A 112 3.13 0.57 -6.77
N ASP A 113 2.17 1.49 -6.60
CA ASP A 113 0.87 1.21 -6.00
C ASP A 113 0.07 0.18 -6.79
N ALA A 114 -0.02 0.34 -8.12
CA ALA A 114 -0.74 -0.59 -8.98
C ALA A 114 -0.16 -2.02 -8.90
N HIS A 115 1.18 -2.14 -8.92
CA HIS A 115 1.82 -3.44 -8.80
C HIS A 115 1.66 -4.04 -7.40
N PHE A 116 1.70 -3.20 -6.38
CA PHE A 116 1.53 -3.62 -5.00
C PHE A 116 0.12 -4.15 -4.75
N GLY A 117 -0.92 -3.41 -5.14
CA GLY A 117 -2.30 -3.86 -5.09
C GLY A 117 -2.53 -5.15 -5.87
N GLY A 118 -1.99 -5.26 -7.09
CA GLY A 118 -2.04 -6.49 -7.87
C GLY A 118 -1.36 -7.68 -7.18
N SER A 119 -0.22 -7.45 -6.51
CA SER A 119 0.49 -8.48 -5.76
C SER A 119 -0.33 -9.00 -4.57
N MET A 120 -1.07 -8.12 -3.88
CA MET A 120 -1.96 -8.54 -2.78
C MET A 120 -3.14 -9.37 -3.29
N ILE A 121 -3.69 -9.04 -4.46
CA ILE A 121 -4.74 -9.84 -5.11
C ILE A 121 -4.18 -11.24 -5.46
N HIS A 122 -3.01 -11.29 -6.09
CA HIS A 122 -2.37 -12.55 -6.48
C HIS A 122 -2.04 -13.43 -5.28
N TRP A 123 -1.60 -12.85 -4.16
CA TRP A 123 -1.35 -13.58 -2.92
C TRP A 123 -2.56 -14.44 -2.51
N TYR A 124 -3.77 -13.87 -2.57
CA TYR A 124 -4.98 -14.59 -2.16
C TYR A 124 -5.59 -15.45 -3.26
N LEU A 125 -5.50 -15.05 -4.53
CA LEU A 125 -6.13 -15.79 -5.63
C LEU A 125 -5.30 -16.97 -6.11
N LEU A 126 -3.97 -16.84 -6.12
CA LEU A 126 -3.07 -17.86 -6.64
C LEU A 126 -2.46 -18.74 -5.55
N ASP A 127 -2.63 -18.36 -4.28
CA ASP A 127 -2.07 -19.06 -3.10
C ASP A 127 -0.55 -19.28 -3.22
N ASP A 128 0.15 -18.32 -3.83
CA ASP A 128 1.60 -18.35 -4.06
C ASP A 128 2.29 -17.12 -3.41
N PRO A 129 2.44 -17.13 -2.08
CA PRO A 129 3.02 -16.01 -1.34
C PRO A 129 4.50 -15.76 -1.67
N GLU A 130 5.25 -16.81 -2.00
CA GLU A 130 6.68 -16.70 -2.33
C GLU A 130 6.88 -16.00 -3.67
N GLN A 131 6.09 -16.37 -4.68
CA GLN A 131 6.16 -15.72 -5.97
C GLN A 131 5.73 -14.25 -5.90
N CYS A 132 4.74 -13.90 -5.06
CA CYS A 132 4.37 -12.50 -4.81
C CYS A 132 5.52 -11.68 -4.24
N ARG A 133 6.23 -12.20 -3.22
CA ARG A 133 7.42 -11.54 -2.65
C ARG A 133 8.55 -11.41 -3.67
N LYS A 134 8.76 -12.45 -4.49
CA LYS A 134 9.77 -12.44 -5.55
C LYS A 134 9.46 -11.40 -6.61
N ASN A 135 8.22 -11.31 -7.06
CA ASN A 135 7.75 -10.31 -8.03
C ASN A 135 7.94 -8.89 -7.51
N TRP A 136 7.57 -8.65 -6.24
CA TRP A 136 7.78 -7.36 -5.60
C TRP A 136 9.26 -6.94 -5.59
N ARG A 137 10.15 -7.83 -5.13
CA ARG A 137 11.60 -7.56 -5.12
C ARG A 137 12.14 -7.32 -6.53
N PHE A 138 11.61 -8.01 -7.53
CA PHE A 138 11.97 -7.81 -8.92
C PHE A 138 11.55 -6.41 -9.42
N LEU A 139 10.31 -5.98 -9.13
CA LEU A 139 9.85 -4.63 -9.44
C LEU A 139 10.73 -3.56 -8.77
N CYS A 140 11.03 -3.71 -7.48
CA CYS A 140 11.86 -2.76 -6.73
C CYS A 140 13.20 -2.53 -7.43
N ARG A 141 13.85 -3.61 -7.89
CA ARG A 141 15.10 -3.55 -8.64
C ARG A 141 14.93 -2.88 -10.00
N MET A 142 13.86 -3.19 -10.73
CA MET A 142 13.59 -2.56 -12.03
C MET A 142 13.42 -1.05 -11.90
N ILE A 143 12.62 -0.57 -10.95
CA ILE A 143 12.40 0.86 -10.71
C ILE A 143 13.71 1.53 -10.32
N CYS A 144 14.44 0.97 -9.36
CA CYS A 144 15.70 1.55 -8.89
C CYS A 144 16.77 1.61 -9.99
N ASN A 145 16.85 0.58 -10.84
CA ASN A 145 17.79 0.57 -11.97
C ASN A 145 17.39 1.60 -13.04
N SER A 146 16.10 1.71 -13.34
CA SER A 146 15.60 2.68 -14.32
C SER A 146 15.88 4.12 -13.89
N LEU A 147 15.71 4.41 -12.60
CA LEU A 147 16.04 5.71 -12.00
C LEU A 147 17.55 6.01 -12.06
N LYS A 148 18.40 5.03 -11.75
CA LYS A 148 19.87 5.19 -11.84
C LYS A 148 20.36 5.45 -13.27
N GLN A 149 19.63 4.92 -14.27
CA GLN A 149 19.96 5.07 -15.68
C GLN A 149 19.32 6.31 -16.34
N GLY A 150 18.47 7.05 -15.61
CA GLY A 150 17.76 8.23 -16.13
C GLY A 150 16.73 7.89 -17.22
N VAL A 151 16.18 6.67 -17.21
CA VAL A 151 15.18 6.20 -18.17
C VAL A 151 13.74 6.57 -17.73
N LEU A 152 13.57 6.85 -16.44
CA LEU A 152 12.34 7.35 -15.80
C LEU A 152 12.57 8.75 -15.23
#